data_AF-A0A932QJV0-F1
#
_entry.id   AF-A0A932QJV0-F1
#
_cell.length_a   1.000
_cell.length_b   1.000
_cell.length_c   1.000
_cell.angle_alpha   90.00
_cell.angle_beta   90.00
_cell.angle_gamma   90.00
#
_symmetry.space_group_name_H-M   'P 1'
#
loop_
_entity.id
_entity.type
_entity.pdbx_description
1 polymer ?
#
loop_
_entity_poly.entity_id
_entity_poly.type
_entity_poly.pdbx_seq_one_letter_code
_entity_poly.pdbx_strand_id
1 'polypeptide(L)'
;SQKSKVYDEGPMGKEEKANVGNFASTGGWTLAKGNAVNYLNRFDFIPLTGEQQARVAQIAKNVYRPCCGNSTWFPDCNHGMAALAVIELLVSQNVDDATIYKKVLGFNSFWFPDNYLTVATYFARQGMSWDKVDAKEVVGATYSSAQGASEITKKVGPLPYRPKSAGSCGA
;
A
#
# COMPACT_ATOMS: atom_id res chain seq x y z
N SER A 1 -13.26 -4.48 8.46
CA SER A 1 -11.84 -4.82 8.30
C SER A 1 -11.26 -5.33 9.61
N GLN A 2 -10.05 -5.87 9.55
CA GLN A 2 -9.21 -6.20 10.71
C GLN A 2 -9.02 -4.97 11.61
N LYS A 3 -8.92 -5.20 12.92
CA LYS A 3 -8.63 -4.19 13.92
C LYS A 3 -7.15 -3.80 13.88
N SER A 4 -6.88 -2.50 13.79
CA SER A 4 -5.57 -1.92 13.57
C SER A 4 -5.46 -0.53 14.15
N LYS A 5 -4.34 -0.22 14.81
CA LYS A 5 -4.03 1.15 15.22
C LYS A 5 -3.95 2.11 14.04
N VAL A 6 -3.67 1.60 12.83
CA VAL A 6 -3.62 2.42 11.61
C VAL A 6 -4.94 3.16 11.35
N TYR A 7 -6.08 2.53 11.63
CA TYR A 7 -7.39 3.15 11.42
C TYR A 7 -7.78 4.17 12.49
N ASP A 8 -7.26 4.04 13.72
CA ASP A 8 -7.61 4.92 14.85
C ASP A 8 -6.59 6.06 15.07
N GLU A 9 -5.31 5.73 14.91
CA GLU A 9 -4.16 6.61 15.17
C GLU A 9 -3.59 7.23 13.89
N GLY A 10 -3.86 6.64 12.71
CA GLY A 10 -3.50 7.21 11.42
C GLY A 10 -4.45 8.29 10.93
N PRO A 11 -4.14 8.94 9.78
CA PRO A 11 -4.94 10.03 9.22
C PRO A 11 -6.42 9.69 9.09
N MET A 12 -6.77 8.46 8.73
CA MET A 12 -8.17 8.03 8.61
C MET A 12 -8.99 8.23 9.89
N GLY A 13 -8.41 7.93 11.06
CA GLY A 13 -9.07 8.07 12.37
C GLY A 13 -8.85 9.41 13.06
N LYS A 14 -7.85 10.18 12.61
CA LYS A 14 -7.47 11.46 13.19
C LYS A 14 -7.91 12.64 12.32
N GLU A 15 -7.20 12.87 11.22
CA GLU A 15 -7.36 14.02 10.33
C GLU A 15 -8.64 13.92 9.50
N GLU A 16 -8.96 12.72 9.04
CA GLU A 16 -10.02 12.44 8.06
C GLU A 16 -11.24 11.73 8.66
N LYS A 17 -11.38 11.78 9.99
CA LYS A 17 -12.43 11.07 10.73
C LYS A 17 -13.85 11.40 10.22
N ALA A 18 -14.08 12.65 9.84
CA ALA A 18 -15.38 13.10 9.31
C ALA A 18 -15.66 12.59 7.87
N ASN A 19 -14.61 12.21 7.14
CA ASN A 19 -14.65 11.82 5.73
C ASN A 19 -14.50 10.32 5.51
N VAL A 20 -14.44 9.51 6.58
CA VAL A 20 -14.17 8.05 6.50
C VAL A 20 -15.09 7.31 5.53
N GLY A 21 -16.33 7.76 5.29
CA GLY A 21 -17.24 7.13 4.33
C GLY A 21 -17.00 7.46 2.85
N ASN A 22 -16.09 8.38 2.54
CA ASN A 22 -15.93 8.98 1.21
C ASN A 22 -14.64 8.53 0.48
N PHE A 23 -13.87 7.61 1.07
CA PHE A 23 -12.64 7.09 0.47
C PHE A 23 -12.91 5.90 -0.43
N ALA A 24 -12.02 5.62 -1.39
CA ALA A 24 -12.17 4.46 -2.27
C ALA A 24 -12.16 3.11 -1.51
N SER A 25 -11.56 3.08 -0.31
CA SER A 25 -11.54 1.93 0.60
C SER A 25 -12.88 1.64 1.29
N THR A 26 -13.75 2.64 1.44
CA THR A 26 -14.85 2.63 2.41
C THR A 26 -16.17 3.12 1.84
N GLY A 27 -16.12 4.00 0.85
CA GLY A 27 -17.25 4.39 0.01
C GLY A 27 -17.60 3.32 -1.03
N GLY A 28 -18.82 3.35 -1.54
CA GLY A 28 -19.26 2.47 -2.64
C GLY A 28 -19.63 1.03 -2.25
N TRP A 29 -19.50 0.64 -0.98
CA TRP A 29 -19.86 -0.71 -0.49
C TRP A 29 -21.38 -0.87 -0.28
N THR A 30 -22.13 -1.02 -1.37
CA THR A 30 -23.61 -1.13 -1.37
C THR A 30 -24.16 -2.49 -0.92
N LEU A 31 -23.31 -3.52 -0.85
CA LEU A 31 -23.70 -4.86 -0.40
C LEU A 31 -23.81 -4.99 1.14
N ALA A 32 -23.36 -3.98 1.89
CA ALA A 32 -23.38 -4.02 3.34
C ALA A 32 -24.81 -3.89 3.89
N LYS A 33 -25.11 -4.64 4.96
CA LYS A 33 -26.30 -4.37 5.78
C LYS A 33 -26.04 -3.13 6.64
N GLY A 34 -26.61 -1.99 6.26
CA GLY A 34 -26.37 -0.70 6.90
C GLY A 34 -25.12 0.01 6.37
N ASN A 35 -24.60 0.99 7.12
CA ASN A 35 -23.41 1.75 6.70
C ASN A 35 -22.14 0.88 6.77
N ALA A 36 -21.42 0.75 5.65
CA ALA A 36 -20.17 -0.02 5.55
C ALA A 36 -19.09 0.42 6.54
N VAL A 37 -19.04 1.72 6.87
CA VAL A 37 -18.10 2.27 7.87
C VAL A 37 -18.28 1.64 9.25
N ASN A 38 -19.47 1.14 9.59
CA ASN A 38 -19.73 0.45 10.86
C ASN A 38 -18.99 -0.91 10.96
N TYR A 39 -18.38 -1.38 9.88
CA TYR A 39 -17.58 -2.59 9.82
C TYR A 39 -16.08 -2.30 9.69
N LEU A 40 -15.68 -1.04 9.49
CA LEU A 40 -14.28 -0.62 9.47
C LEU A 40 -13.67 -0.79 10.87
N ASN A 41 -12.44 -1.31 10.93
CA ASN A 41 -11.65 -1.46 12.15
C ASN A 41 -12.35 -2.24 13.29
N ARG A 42 -13.33 -3.08 12.98
CA ARG A 42 -14.25 -3.66 13.96
C ARG A 42 -13.86 -5.05 14.45
N PHE A 43 -13.28 -5.86 13.57
CA PHE A 43 -13.13 -7.29 13.82
C PHE A 43 -11.67 -7.62 14.11
N ASP A 44 -11.44 -8.48 15.10
CA ASP A 44 -10.11 -8.96 15.41
C ASP A 44 -9.92 -10.37 14.83
N PHE A 45 -9.78 -10.45 13.50
CA PHE A 45 -9.54 -11.69 12.77
C PHE A 45 -8.12 -12.22 12.96
N ILE A 46 -7.15 -11.31 13.09
CA ILE A 46 -5.72 -11.58 13.30
C ILE A 46 -5.32 -10.86 14.59
N PRO A 47 -5.37 -11.52 15.75
CA PRO A 47 -5.00 -10.91 17.01
C PRO A 47 -3.54 -10.44 16.98
N LEU A 48 -3.31 -9.15 17.26
CA LEU A 48 -1.98 -8.55 17.32
C LEU A 48 -1.69 -8.02 18.73
N THR A 49 -0.49 -8.28 19.25
CA THR A 49 -0.02 -7.66 20.49
C THR A 49 0.18 -6.15 20.33
N GLY A 50 0.32 -5.43 21.44
CA GLY A 50 0.61 -3.98 21.40
C GLY A 50 1.89 -3.65 20.63
N GLU A 51 2.92 -4.50 20.76
CA GLU A 51 4.18 -4.38 20.03
C GLU A 51 4.01 -4.66 18.53
N GLN A 52 3.25 -5.70 18.18
CA GLN A 52 2.93 -6.02 16.78
C GLN A 52 2.12 -4.89 16.13
N GLN A 53 1.13 -4.32 16.82
CA GLN A 53 0.38 -3.15 16.35
C GLN A 53 1.30 -1.94 16.10
N ALA A 54 2.24 -1.68 17.01
CA ALA A 54 3.22 -0.61 16.82
C ALA A 54 4.14 -0.88 15.62
N ARG A 55 4.54 -2.14 15.42
CA ARG A 55 5.35 -2.56 14.28
C ARG A 55 4.62 -2.42 12.95
N VAL A 56 3.35 -2.83 12.88
CA VAL A 56 2.47 -2.60 11.72
C VAL A 56 2.42 -1.11 11.38
N ALA A 57 2.21 -0.24 12.38
CA ALA A 57 2.16 1.20 12.19
C ALA A 57 3.48 1.76 11.60
N GLN A 58 4.63 1.31 12.08
CA GLN A 58 5.94 1.77 11.56
C GLN A 58 6.18 1.32 10.12
N ILE A 59 5.83 0.08 9.78
CA ILE A 59 5.96 -0.43 8.42
C ILE A 59 5.00 0.32 7.49
N ALA A 60 3.74 0.48 7.88
CA ALA A 60 2.69 1.11 7.09
C ALA A 60 3.03 2.57 6.70
N LYS A 61 3.74 3.31 7.56
CA LYS A 61 4.22 4.68 7.27
C LYS A 61 5.19 4.75 6.10
N ASN A 62 5.94 3.67 5.84
CA ASN A 62 6.94 3.61 4.78
C ASN A 62 6.41 2.97 3.49
N VAL A 63 5.23 2.35 3.49
CA VAL A 63 4.70 1.62 2.33
C VAL A 63 3.73 2.49 1.56
N TYR A 64 4.02 2.76 0.29
CA TYR A 64 3.20 3.51 -0.65
C TYR A 64 2.72 2.62 -1.80
N ARG A 65 1.73 3.12 -2.56
CA ARG A 65 1.24 2.52 -3.81
C ARG A 65 1.08 3.58 -4.92
N PRO A 66 1.42 3.28 -6.19
CA PRO A 66 1.57 4.31 -7.23
C PRO A 66 0.26 4.95 -7.68
N CYS A 67 -0.89 4.48 -7.20
CA CYS A 67 -2.19 5.07 -7.51
C CYS A 67 -2.66 6.17 -6.53
N CYS A 68 -1.89 6.52 -5.49
CA CYS A 68 -2.12 7.77 -4.72
C CYS A 68 -0.86 8.31 -4.04
N GLY A 69 -0.95 9.47 -3.38
CA GLY A 69 0.16 10.08 -2.64
C GLY A 69 0.32 9.67 -1.17
N ASN A 70 -0.61 8.89 -0.61
CA ASN A 70 -0.64 8.49 0.80
C ASN A 70 0.07 7.15 1.04
N SER A 71 0.69 7.01 2.21
CA SER A 71 1.24 5.72 2.66
C SER A 71 0.12 4.84 3.21
N THR A 72 0.44 3.57 3.47
CA THR A 72 -0.47 2.58 4.07
C THR A 72 -0.88 2.97 5.50
N TRP A 73 -0.17 3.92 6.13
CA TRP A 73 -0.61 4.57 7.37
C TRP A 73 -1.94 5.32 7.19
N PHE A 74 -2.29 5.68 5.96
CA PHE A 74 -3.60 6.16 5.58
C PHE A 74 -4.19 5.26 4.47
N PRO A 75 -4.89 4.17 4.84
CA PRO A 75 -5.40 3.18 3.90
C PRO A 75 -6.69 3.65 3.21
N ASP A 76 -6.64 4.81 2.54
CA ASP A 76 -7.72 5.54 1.84
C ASP A 76 -8.26 4.86 0.57
N CYS A 77 -7.85 3.63 0.31
CA CYS A 77 -8.13 2.91 -0.91
C CYS A 77 -8.09 1.40 -0.70
N ASN A 78 -8.65 0.68 -1.66
CA ASN A 78 -8.64 -0.78 -1.63
C ASN A 78 -7.22 -1.36 -1.63
N HIS A 79 -6.28 -0.78 -2.38
CA HIS A 79 -4.88 -1.23 -2.40
C HIS A 79 -4.13 -1.01 -1.08
N GLY A 80 -4.38 0.11 -0.41
CA GLY A 80 -3.79 0.46 0.89
C GLY A 80 -4.36 -0.40 1.99
N MET A 81 -5.68 -0.66 1.98
CA MET A 81 -6.28 -1.66 2.87
C MET A 81 -5.74 -3.07 2.63
N ALA A 82 -5.55 -3.47 1.38
CA ALA A 82 -4.97 -4.78 1.06
C ALA A 82 -3.51 -4.89 1.51
N ALA A 83 -2.69 -3.86 1.26
CA ALA A 83 -1.31 -3.81 1.76
C ALA A 83 -1.25 -3.85 3.29
N LEU A 84 -2.13 -3.11 3.97
CA LEU A 84 -2.25 -3.13 5.42
C LEU A 84 -2.55 -4.55 5.94
N ALA A 85 -3.53 -5.24 5.35
CA ALA A 85 -3.87 -6.61 5.74
C ALA A 85 -2.69 -7.59 5.53
N VAL A 86 -1.91 -7.44 4.45
CA VAL A 86 -0.68 -8.22 4.23
C VAL A 86 0.35 -7.94 5.32
N ILE A 87 0.57 -6.67 5.68
CA ILE A 87 1.51 -6.30 6.75
C ILE A 87 1.06 -6.88 8.10
N GLU A 88 -0.22 -6.75 8.44
CA GLU A 88 -0.81 -7.30 9.68
C GLU A 88 -0.62 -8.81 9.77
N LEU A 89 -0.91 -9.53 8.69
CA LEU A 89 -0.76 -10.98 8.63
C LEU A 89 0.69 -11.45 8.75
N LEU A 90 1.64 -10.72 8.17
CA LEU A 90 3.05 -11.10 8.26
C LEU A 90 3.66 -10.73 9.61
N VAL A 91 3.26 -9.60 10.19
CA VAL A 91 3.67 -9.19 11.53
C VAL A 91 3.13 -10.16 12.59
N SER A 92 1.89 -10.64 12.46
CA SER A 92 1.33 -11.64 13.39
C SER A 92 2.13 -12.94 13.42
N GLN A 93 2.76 -13.29 12.28
CA GLN A 93 3.64 -14.44 12.12
C GLN A 93 5.09 -14.16 12.52
N ASN A 94 5.39 -12.98 13.08
CA ASN A 94 6.73 -12.54 13.46
C ASN A 94 7.76 -12.59 12.32
N VAL A 95 7.31 -12.48 11.06
CA VAL A 95 8.20 -12.34 9.90
C VAL A 95 9.02 -11.06 10.06
N ASP A 96 10.31 -11.04 9.71
CA ASP A 96 11.18 -9.86 9.82
C ASP A 96 10.81 -8.72 8.85
N ASP A 97 11.17 -7.47 9.19
CA ASP A 97 10.76 -6.27 8.43
C ASP A 97 11.26 -6.31 6.98
N ALA A 98 12.48 -6.77 6.74
CA ALA A 98 13.07 -6.81 5.40
C ALA A 98 12.29 -7.79 4.51
N THR A 99 11.90 -8.95 5.05
CA THR A 99 11.03 -9.90 4.34
C THR A 99 9.64 -9.31 4.11
N ILE A 100 9.06 -8.60 5.07
CA ILE A 100 7.76 -7.92 4.90
C ILE A 100 7.81 -6.93 3.73
N TYR A 101 8.82 -6.06 3.67
CA TYR A 101 8.98 -5.11 2.58
C TYR A 101 9.11 -5.82 1.22
N LYS A 102 9.86 -6.92 1.13
CA LYS A 102 9.96 -7.74 -0.09
C LYS A 102 8.62 -8.34 -0.50
N LYS A 103 7.83 -8.84 0.45
CA LYS A 103 6.50 -9.42 0.16
C LYS A 103 5.53 -8.34 -0.31
N VAL A 104 5.49 -7.20 0.37
CA VAL A 104 4.67 -6.04 -0.03
C VAL A 104 5.08 -5.54 -1.42
N LEU A 105 6.39 -5.44 -1.71
CA LEU A 105 6.88 -5.12 -3.05
C LEU A 105 6.38 -6.11 -4.09
N GLY A 106 6.35 -7.41 -3.77
CA GLY A 106 5.77 -8.44 -4.63
C GLY A 106 4.29 -8.20 -4.95
N PHE A 107 3.47 -7.92 -3.94
CA PHE A 107 2.05 -7.58 -4.13
C PHE A 107 1.86 -6.31 -4.96
N ASN A 108 2.60 -5.25 -4.63
CA ASN A 108 2.52 -4.02 -5.39
C ASN A 108 2.98 -4.22 -6.85
N SER A 109 4.01 -5.03 -7.10
CA SER A 109 4.47 -5.36 -8.45
C SER A 109 3.42 -6.13 -9.25
N PHE A 110 2.63 -6.96 -8.58
CA PHE A 110 1.51 -7.66 -9.20
C PHE A 110 0.33 -6.72 -9.50
N TRP A 111 0.00 -5.79 -8.59
CA TRP A 111 -1.09 -4.83 -8.79
C TRP A 111 -0.76 -3.71 -9.78
N PHE A 112 0.53 -3.34 -9.89
CA PHE A 112 1.00 -2.22 -10.70
C PHE A 112 2.21 -2.59 -11.59
N PRO A 113 2.09 -3.61 -12.45
CA PRO A 113 3.24 -4.17 -13.18
C PRO A 113 3.99 -3.10 -13.99
N ASP A 114 3.27 -2.21 -14.68
CA ASP A 114 3.88 -1.15 -15.49
C ASP A 114 4.73 -0.18 -14.66
N ASN A 115 4.28 0.15 -13.45
CA ASN A 115 5.04 1.01 -12.55
C ASN A 115 6.34 0.33 -12.15
N TYR A 116 6.28 -0.92 -11.72
CA TYR A 116 7.45 -1.63 -11.21
C TYR A 116 8.42 -2.07 -12.31
N LEU A 117 7.95 -2.29 -13.54
CA LEU A 117 8.83 -2.40 -14.72
C LEU A 117 9.56 -1.08 -15.00
N THR A 118 8.89 0.05 -14.82
CA THR A 118 9.48 1.38 -14.99
C THR A 118 10.54 1.64 -13.91
N VAL A 119 10.23 1.34 -12.65
CA VAL A 119 11.19 1.45 -11.53
C VAL A 119 12.37 0.49 -11.72
N ALA A 120 12.14 -0.76 -12.10
CA ALA A 120 13.21 -1.71 -12.38
C ALA A 120 14.14 -1.22 -13.52
N THR A 121 13.56 -0.65 -14.58
CA THR A 121 14.32 -0.04 -15.68
C THR A 121 15.16 1.14 -15.19
N TYR A 122 14.61 1.97 -14.30
CA TYR A 122 15.34 3.09 -13.70
C TYR A 122 16.59 2.62 -12.95
N PHE A 123 16.48 1.60 -12.10
CA PHE A 123 17.63 1.04 -11.36
C PHE A 123 18.62 0.32 -12.29
N ALA A 124 18.12 -0.42 -13.28
CA ALA A 124 18.98 -1.10 -14.25
C ALA A 124 19.87 -0.13 -15.04
N ARG A 125 19.35 1.04 -15.44
CA ARG A 125 20.14 2.10 -16.10
C ARG A 125 21.23 2.70 -15.21
N GLN A 126 21.14 2.52 -13.90
CA GLN A 126 22.16 2.91 -12.93
C GLN A 126 23.10 1.75 -12.56
N GLY A 127 23.00 0.61 -13.25
CA GLY A 127 23.84 -0.56 -12.99
C GLY A 127 23.42 -1.41 -11.79
N MET A 128 22.22 -1.19 -11.24
CA MET A 128 21.67 -1.99 -10.13
C MET A 128 20.64 -3.00 -10.63
N SER A 129 20.89 -4.28 -10.41
CA SER A 129 19.94 -5.35 -10.73
C SER A 129 18.80 -5.40 -9.73
N TRP A 130 17.60 -5.80 -10.17
CA TRP A 130 16.36 -5.73 -9.38
C TRP A 130 16.44 -6.49 -8.05
N ASP A 131 17.12 -7.63 -8.02
CA ASP A 131 17.34 -8.47 -6.85
C ASP A 131 18.22 -7.82 -5.77
N LYS A 132 18.96 -6.76 -6.12
CA LYS A 132 19.86 -6.01 -5.23
C LYS A 132 19.26 -4.71 -4.71
N VAL A 133 18.13 -4.26 -5.27
CA VAL A 133 17.47 -3.02 -4.83
C VAL A 133 16.81 -3.25 -3.47
N ASP A 134 16.97 -2.30 -2.54
CA ASP A 134 16.29 -2.38 -1.25
C ASP A 134 14.77 -2.26 -1.42
N ALA A 135 14.04 -3.29 -1.03
CA ALA A 135 12.59 -3.31 -1.12
C ALA A 135 11.94 -2.20 -0.30
N LYS A 136 12.53 -1.82 0.85
CA LYS A 136 12.02 -0.74 1.69
C LYS A 136 12.10 0.61 0.97
N GLU A 137 13.19 0.86 0.27
CA GLU A 137 13.36 2.05 -0.57
C GLU A 137 12.29 2.07 -1.68
N VAL A 138 12.15 0.95 -2.39
CA VAL A 138 11.25 0.86 -3.55
C VAL A 138 9.79 1.05 -3.17
N VAL A 139 9.30 0.44 -2.08
CA VAL A 139 7.91 0.65 -1.64
C VAL A 139 7.70 2.03 -1.00
N GLY A 140 8.76 2.81 -0.80
CA GLY A 140 8.72 4.16 -0.26
C GLY A 140 8.14 5.19 -1.23
N ALA A 141 7.94 6.42 -0.72
CA ALA A 141 7.31 7.51 -1.45
C ALA A 141 7.99 7.84 -2.79
N THR A 142 9.33 7.77 -2.86
CA THR A 142 10.11 8.14 -4.04
C THR A 142 9.75 7.34 -5.29
N TYR A 143 9.45 6.05 -5.14
CA TYR A 143 9.21 5.14 -6.27
C TYR A 143 7.78 4.62 -6.32
N SER A 144 7.08 4.64 -5.18
CA SER A 144 5.76 4.04 -5.04
C SER A 144 4.66 5.02 -4.64
N SER A 145 4.90 6.31 -4.40
CA SER A 145 3.78 7.28 -4.38
C SER A 145 3.37 7.63 -5.82
N ALA A 146 2.16 8.15 -6.02
CA ALA A 146 1.72 8.62 -7.34
C ALA A 146 2.65 9.70 -7.92
N GLN A 147 3.11 10.62 -7.08
CA GLN A 147 4.05 11.66 -7.48
C GLN A 147 5.41 11.05 -7.82
N GLY A 148 5.95 10.18 -6.97
CA GLY A 148 7.22 9.49 -7.19
C GLY A 148 7.21 8.65 -8.47
N ALA A 149 6.19 7.82 -8.65
CA ALA A 149 5.96 7.02 -9.85
C ALA A 149 5.93 7.87 -11.13
N SER A 150 5.26 9.02 -11.10
CA SER A 150 5.22 9.97 -12.22
C SER A 150 6.61 10.53 -12.53
N GLU A 151 7.38 10.93 -11.52
CA GLU A 151 8.74 11.43 -11.70
C GLU A 151 9.69 10.37 -12.27
N ILE A 152 9.62 9.13 -11.78
CA ILE A 152 10.42 8.02 -12.32
C ILE A 152 10.02 7.73 -13.78
N THR A 153 8.71 7.77 -14.09
CA THR A 153 8.23 7.59 -15.46
C THR A 153 8.78 8.64 -16.41
N LYS A 154 8.86 9.92 -16.00
CA LYS A 154 9.47 10.99 -16.81
C LYS A 154 10.96 10.74 -17.09
N LYS A 155 11.70 10.24 -16.09
CA LYS A 155 13.13 9.91 -16.23
C LYS A 155 13.38 8.71 -17.13
N VAL A 156 12.51 7.70 -17.07
CA VAL A 156 12.67 6.46 -17.84
C VAL A 156 12.17 6.61 -19.29
N GLY A 157 11.07 7.35 -19.47
CA GLY A 157 10.38 7.44 -20.74
C GLY A 157 9.46 6.24 -21.02
N PRO A 158 8.89 6.15 -22.23
CA PRO A 158 8.02 5.04 -22.60
C PRO A 158 8.79 3.72 -22.62
N LEU A 159 8.20 2.68 -22.03
CA LEU A 159 8.75 1.32 -22.11
C LEU A 159 8.22 0.60 -23.36
N PRO A 160 9.06 -0.21 -24.05
CA PRO A 160 8.57 -1.09 -25.10
C PRO A 160 7.64 -2.16 -24.51
N TYR A 161 6.61 -2.55 -25.26
CA TYR A 161 5.66 -3.62 -24.90
C TYR A 161 4.81 -3.40 -23.63
N ARG A 162 4.46 -2.15 -23.28
CA ARG A 162 3.46 -1.90 -22.23
C ARG A 162 2.14 -2.66 -22.53
N PRO A 163 1.65 -3.48 -21.59
CA PRO A 163 0.28 -4.01 -21.65
C PRO A 163 -0.71 -2.86 -21.86
N LYS A 164 -1.64 -2.99 -22.80
CA LYS A 164 -2.63 -1.94 -23.13
C LYS A 164 -3.69 -1.70 -22.03
N SER A 165 -3.54 -2.29 -20.84
CA SER A 165 -4.52 -2.23 -19.76
C SER A 165 -3.88 -1.64 -18.51
N ALA A 166 -4.12 -0.35 -18.28
CA ALA A 166 -3.99 0.22 -16.95
C ALA A 166 -5.24 -0.18 -16.17
N GLY A 167 -5.07 -0.99 -15.12
CA GLY A 167 -6.16 -1.36 -14.22
C GLY A 167 -6.81 -0.11 -13.62
N SER A 168 -8.07 0.14 -13.98
CA SER A 168 -8.89 1.17 -13.36
C SER A 168 -9.25 0.73 -11.94
N CYS A 169 -9.06 1.62 -10.96
CA CYS A 169 -9.51 1.42 -9.57
C CYS A 169 -10.94 1.94 -9.38
N GLY A 170 -11.80 1.87 -10.40
CA GLY A 170 -13.20 2.28 -10.30
C GLY A 170 -14.02 1.23 -9.54
N ALA A 171 -14.70 1.68 -8.49
CA ALA A 171 -15.97 1.06 -8.08
C ALA A 171 -17.07 1.51 -9.06
#